data_AF-W2VPJ5-F1
#
_entry.id   AF-W2VPJ5-F1
#
_cell.length_a   1.000
_cell.length_b   1.000
_cell.length_c   1.000
_cell.angle_alpha   90.00
_cell.angle_beta   90.00
_cell.angle_gamma   90.00
#
_symmetry.space_group_name_H-M   'P 1'
#
loop_
_entity.id
_entity.type
_entity.pdbx_description
1 polymer ?
#
loop_
_entity_poly.entity_id
_entity_poly.type
_entity_poly.pdbx_seq_one_letter_code
_entity_poly.pdbx_strand_id
1 'polypeptide(L)'
;MSFYVGELQLSAAADYYDGPLGPTRTALAFADSPLGLFFYFLSKKLWIRIAEESNRYCSQLVPELAQRRREALLSQQLQDPRKSVPPLAEFEADLRRFKPIKPHEIVHVVGLLMARAIAPD
;
A
#
# COMPACT_ATOMS: atom_id res chain seq x y z
N MET A 1 -25.15 0.15 9.75
CA MET A 1 -23.89 -0.20 9.04
C MET A 1 -23.04 -1.00 10.02
N SER A 2 -22.90 -2.32 9.84
CA SER A 2 -22.09 -3.17 10.73
C SER A 2 -20.65 -3.26 10.21
N PHE A 3 -19.66 -2.98 11.07
CA PHE A 3 -18.24 -3.08 10.73
C PHE A 3 -17.73 -4.49 11.06
N TYR A 4 -17.08 -5.13 10.11
CA TYR A 4 -16.43 -6.42 10.31
C TYR A 4 -14.97 -6.20 10.73
N VAL A 5 -14.70 -6.33 12.02
CA VAL A 5 -13.36 -6.58 12.58
C VAL A 5 -13.54 -7.70 13.62
N GLY A 6 -12.97 -8.88 13.32
CA GLY A 6 -12.85 -10.06 14.19
C GLY A 6 -13.94 -10.30 15.25
N GLU A 7 -14.87 -11.22 14.98
CA GLU A 7 -15.88 -11.85 15.88
C GLU A 7 -16.74 -10.96 16.84
N LEU A 8 -16.42 -9.68 17.05
CA LEU A 8 -17.21 -8.76 17.86
C LEU A 8 -18.14 -7.94 16.95
N GLN A 9 -19.39 -8.36 16.86
CA GLN A 9 -20.48 -7.56 16.28
C GLN A 9 -21.02 -6.60 17.34
N LEU A 10 -20.47 -5.39 17.45
CA LEU A 10 -21.09 -4.29 18.20
C LEU A 10 -21.65 -3.24 17.22
N SER A 11 -22.89 -2.80 17.45
CA SER A 11 -23.46 -1.72 16.65
C SER A 11 -22.64 -0.43 16.89
N ALA A 12 -22.37 0.36 15.85
CA ALA A 12 -21.59 1.60 15.98
C ALA A 12 -22.17 2.57 17.02
N ALA A 13 -23.49 2.52 17.26
CA ALA A 13 -24.17 3.32 18.28
C ALA A 13 -23.92 2.85 19.73
N ALA A 14 -23.55 1.58 19.92
CA ALA A 14 -23.29 0.98 21.23
C ALA A 14 -21.80 1.01 21.64
N ASP A 15 -20.95 1.55 20.77
CA ASP A 15 -19.49 1.63 20.98
C ASP A 15 -18.97 3.07 20.98
N TYR A 16 -19.87 4.04 21.11
CA TYR A 16 -19.45 5.40 21.45
C TYR A 16 -18.81 5.42 22.82
N TYR A 17 -17.74 6.20 22.91
CA TYR A 17 -17.07 6.48 24.16
C TYR A 17 -18.02 7.21 25.14
N ASP A 18 -18.25 6.62 26.31
CA ASP A 18 -19.22 7.08 27.32
C ASP A 18 -18.57 7.48 28.66
N GLY A 19 -17.23 7.50 28.73
CA GLY A 19 -16.48 7.77 29.96
C GLY A 19 -15.84 9.17 30.04
N PRO A 20 -15.18 9.51 31.18
CA PRO A 20 -14.39 10.74 31.33
C PRO A 20 -13.00 10.67 30.69
N LEU A 21 -12.26 9.56 30.85
CA LEU A 21 -11.02 9.22 30.10
C LEU A 21 -10.98 7.71 29.75
N GLY A 22 -10.42 7.29 28.60
CA GLY A 22 -10.11 5.88 28.29
C GLY A 22 -10.42 5.38 26.87
N PRO A 23 -10.16 4.09 26.57
CA PRO A 23 -10.51 3.45 25.29
C PRO A 23 -12.01 3.11 25.20
N THR A 24 -12.52 2.96 23.98
CA THR A 24 -13.86 2.38 23.75
C THR A 24 -13.90 0.91 24.13
N ARG A 25 -15.11 0.37 24.33
CA ARG A 25 -15.30 -1.04 24.71
C ARG A 25 -14.75 -1.99 23.65
N THR A 26 -14.91 -1.67 22.36
CA THR A 26 -14.31 -2.48 21.27
C THR A 26 -12.79 -2.40 21.24
N ALA A 27 -12.19 -1.21 21.40
CA ALA A 27 -10.73 -1.08 21.41
C ALA A 27 -10.12 -1.86 22.58
N LEU A 28 -10.77 -1.81 23.75
CA LEU A 28 -10.37 -2.57 24.93
C LEU A 28 -10.43 -4.09 24.69
N ALA A 29 -11.41 -4.59 23.93
CA ALA A 29 -11.53 -6.01 23.62
C ALA A 29 -10.35 -6.57 22.82
N PHE A 30 -9.58 -5.72 22.13
CA PHE A 30 -8.38 -6.10 21.39
C PHE A 30 -7.08 -5.72 22.11
N ALA A 31 -7.14 -5.19 23.33
CA ALA A 31 -5.98 -4.63 24.04
C ALA A 31 -4.86 -5.67 24.28
N ASP A 32 -5.21 -6.93 24.55
CA ASP A 32 -4.25 -8.01 24.81
C ASP A 32 -3.59 -8.58 23.54
N SER A 33 -4.00 -8.09 22.35
CA SER A 33 -3.43 -8.50 21.06
C SER A 33 -2.92 -7.28 20.31
N PRO A 34 -1.61 -6.98 20.34
CA PRO A 34 -1.03 -5.87 19.58
C PRO A 34 -1.37 -5.93 18.09
N LEU A 35 -1.43 -7.14 17.53
CA LEU A 35 -1.84 -7.37 16.15
C LEU A 35 -3.36 -7.18 15.96
N GLY A 36 -4.17 -7.58 16.94
CA GLY A 36 -5.61 -7.31 16.96
C GLY A 36 -5.91 -5.81 16.97
N LEU A 37 -5.22 -5.06 17.82
CA LEU A 37 -5.33 -3.60 17.90
C LEU A 37 -4.83 -2.91 16.63
N PHE A 38 -3.77 -3.43 16.00
CA PHE A 38 -3.31 -2.96 14.70
C PHE A 38 -4.41 -3.07 13.63
N PHE A 39 -5.07 -4.23 13.51
CA PHE A 39 -6.16 -4.40 12.53
C PHE A 39 -7.49 -3.78 12.94
N TYR A 40 -7.67 -3.42 14.22
CA TYR A 40 -8.78 -2.61 14.68
C TYR A 40 -8.73 -1.21 14.08
N PHE A 41 -7.58 -0.53 14.17
CA PHE A 41 -7.39 0.79 13.57
C PHE A 41 -7.14 0.73 12.05
N LEU A 42 -6.35 -0.23 11.60
CA LEU A 42 -5.96 -0.39 10.20
C LEU A 42 -6.62 -1.64 9.61
N SER A 43 -7.91 -1.53 9.34
CA SER A 43 -8.74 -2.66 8.90
C SER A 43 -8.22 -3.37 7.64
N LYS A 44 -8.52 -4.67 7.50
CA LYS A 44 -8.20 -5.44 6.27
C LYS A 44 -8.71 -4.77 4.99
N LYS A 45 -9.88 -4.11 5.06
CA LYS A 45 -10.47 -3.37 3.92
C LYS A 45 -9.63 -2.18 3.49
N LEU A 46 -8.98 -1.48 4.44
CA LEU A 46 -8.06 -0.39 4.14
C LEU A 46 -6.90 -0.90 3.27
N TRP A 47 -6.25 -1.98 3.67
CA TRP A 47 -5.12 -2.55 2.92
C TRP A 47 -5.51 -3.03 1.52
N ILE A 48 -6.71 -3.59 1.36
CA ILE A 48 -7.26 -3.95 0.04
C ILE A 48 -7.41 -2.70 -0.84
N ARG A 49 -8.04 -1.64 -0.31
CA ARG A 49 -8.21 -0.36 -1.02
C ARG A 49 -6.88 0.28 -1.41
N ILE A 50 -5.89 0.28 -0.51
CA ILE A 50 -4.56 0.85 -0.80
C ILE A 50 -3.91 0.07 -1.93
N ALA A 51 -3.97 -1.26 -1.93
CA ALA A 51 -3.42 -2.07 -3.02
C ALA A 51 -4.11 -1.80 -4.36
N GLU A 52 -5.45 -1.72 -4.36
CA GLU A 52 -6.23 -1.38 -5.56
C GLU A 52 -5.83 -0.02 -6.15
N GLU A 53 -5.84 1.03 -5.34
CA GLU A 53 -5.50 2.38 -5.80
C GLU A 53 -4.02 2.51 -6.17
N SER A 54 -3.11 1.82 -5.46
CA SER A 54 -1.69 1.81 -5.80
C SER A 54 -1.44 1.14 -7.15
N ASN A 55 -2.06 -0.02 -7.41
CA ASN A 55 -1.96 -0.69 -8.70
C ASN A 55 -2.59 0.12 -9.83
N ARG A 56 -3.71 0.80 -9.56
CA ARG A 56 -4.34 1.73 -10.50
C ARG A 56 -3.39 2.87 -10.87
N TYR A 57 -2.78 3.49 -9.86
CA TYR A 57 -1.79 4.55 -10.05
C TYR A 57 -0.58 4.05 -10.85
N CYS A 58 0.00 2.90 -10.49
CA CYS A 58 1.11 2.29 -11.23
C CYS A 58 0.77 2.06 -12.71
N SER A 59 -0.45 1.58 -12.99
CA SER A 59 -0.92 1.35 -14.37
C SER A 59 -1.03 2.65 -15.16
N GLN A 60 -1.51 3.72 -14.52
CA GLN A 60 -1.63 5.06 -15.12
C GLN A 60 -0.27 5.68 -15.43
N LEU A 61 0.76 5.39 -14.65
CA LEU A 61 2.11 5.91 -14.84
C LEU A 61 2.90 5.23 -15.97
N VAL A 62 2.47 4.07 -16.47
CA VAL A 62 3.22 3.30 -17.48
C VAL A 62 3.65 4.14 -18.69
N PRO A 63 2.77 4.93 -19.35
CA PRO A 63 3.15 5.69 -20.53
C PRO A 63 4.22 6.75 -20.22
N GLU A 64 4.07 7.45 -19.09
CA GLU A 64 5.01 8.47 -18.65
C GLU A 64 6.40 7.88 -18.34
N LEU A 65 6.44 6.77 -17.60
CA LEU A 65 7.70 6.10 -17.27
C LEU A 65 8.38 5.50 -18.50
N ALA A 66 7.61 4.94 -19.43
CA ALA A 66 8.12 4.44 -20.70
C ALA A 66 8.77 5.56 -21.52
N GLN A 67 8.10 6.72 -21.58
CA GLN A 67 8.60 7.89 -22.29
C GLN A 67 9.89 8.45 -21.65
N ARG A 68 9.89 8.66 -20.33
CA ARG A 68 11.10 9.11 -19.59
C ARG A 68 12.29 8.17 -19.81
N ARG A 69 12.04 6.85 -19.79
CA ARG A 69 13.09 5.85 -20.01
C ARG A 69 13.64 5.90 -21.44
N ARG A 70 12.76 6.08 -22.43
CA ARG A 70 13.17 6.22 -23.83
C ARG A 70 13.96 7.49 -24.08
N GLU A 71 13.52 8.62 -23.52
CA GLU A 71 14.22 9.91 -23.63
C GLU A 71 15.63 9.83 -23.04
N ALA A 72 15.78 9.21 -21.87
CA ALA A 72 17.10 8.99 -21.27
C ALA A 72 18.04 8.17 -22.18
N LEU A 73 17.51 7.16 -22.89
CA LEU A 73 18.29 6.37 -23.84
C LEU A 73 18.61 7.12 -25.13
N LEU A 74 17.69 7.93 -25.65
CA LEU A 74 17.96 8.83 -26.78
C LEU A 74 19.08 9.83 -26.45
N SER A 75 19.05 10.42 -25.24
CA SER A 75 20.15 11.29 -24.78
C SER A 75 21.48 10.56 -24.71
N GLN A 76 21.49 9.28 -24.33
CA GLN A 76 22.71 8.46 -24.35
C GLN A 76 23.15 8.11 -25.77
N GLN A 77 22.24 7.90 -26.71
CA GLN A 77 22.56 7.63 -28.12
C GLN A 77 23.22 8.84 -28.80
N LEU A 78 22.88 10.06 -28.39
CA LEU A 78 23.58 11.27 -28.86
C LEU A 78 25.07 11.27 -28.47
N GLN A 79 25.42 10.65 -27.34
CA GLN A 79 26.81 10.53 -26.86
C GLN A 79 27.52 9.31 -27.46
N ASP A 80 26.79 8.22 -27.67
CA ASP A 80 27.28 6.99 -28.30
C ASP A 80 26.29 6.48 -29.35
N PRO A 81 26.53 6.79 -30.64
CA PRO A 81 25.63 6.41 -31.73
C PRO A 81 25.41 4.89 -31.91
N ARG A 82 26.24 4.04 -31.26
CA ARG A 82 26.09 2.58 -31.31
C ARG A 82 25.01 2.06 -30.37
N LYS A 83 24.53 2.88 -29.42
CA LYS A 83 23.46 2.48 -28.50
C LYS A 83 22.13 2.40 -29.24
N SER A 84 21.53 1.21 -29.20
CA SER A 84 20.19 0.99 -29.73
C SER A 84 19.13 1.49 -28.75
N VAL A 85 18.08 2.14 -29.28
CA VAL A 85 16.94 2.61 -28.50
C VAL A 85 15.69 1.85 -28.95
N PRO A 86 15.16 0.93 -28.11
CA PRO A 86 13.93 0.22 -28.40
C PRO A 86 12.73 1.14 -28.67
N PRO A 87 11.69 0.63 -29.37
CA PRO A 87 10.40 1.29 -29.50
C PRO A 87 9.74 1.54 -28.13
N LEU A 88 8.92 2.59 -28.05
CA LEU A 88 8.18 2.95 -26.82
C LEU A 88 7.31 1.79 -26.31
N ALA A 89 6.69 1.05 -27.23
CA ALA A 89 5.82 -0.09 -26.92
C ALA A 89 6.54 -1.21 -26.15
N GLU A 90 7.84 -1.41 -26.37
CA GLU A 90 8.62 -2.41 -25.63
C GLU A 90 8.81 -2.00 -24.18
N PHE A 91 9.10 -0.72 -23.91
CA PHE A 91 9.19 -0.22 -22.54
C PHE A 91 7.85 -0.29 -21.81
N GLU A 92 6.75 0.04 -22.47
CA GLU A 92 5.42 -0.11 -21.88
C GLU A 92 5.08 -1.58 -21.60
N ALA A 93 5.40 -2.48 -22.52
CA ALA A 93 5.18 -3.91 -22.34
C ALA A 93 5.97 -4.45 -21.15
N ASP A 94 7.24 -4.05 -21.01
CA ASP A 94 8.08 -4.41 -19.88
C ASP A 94 7.51 -3.88 -18.56
N LEU A 95 7.06 -2.62 -18.52
CA LEU A 95 6.43 -2.02 -17.34
C LEU A 95 5.08 -2.66 -16.99
N ARG A 96 4.35 -3.21 -17.96
CA ARG A 96 3.11 -3.96 -17.71
C ARG A 96 3.32 -5.38 -17.21
N ARG A 97 4.55 -5.92 -17.26
CA ARG A 97 4.87 -7.26 -16.73
C ARG A 97 4.92 -7.31 -15.20
N PHE A 98 5.02 -6.16 -14.53
CA PHE A 98 5.03 -6.12 -13.07
C PHE A 98 3.72 -6.68 -12.50
N LYS A 99 3.86 -7.60 -11.53
CA LYS A 99 2.70 -8.20 -10.87
C LYS A 99 2.00 -7.14 -10.01
N PRO A 100 0.66 -7.18 -9.92
CA PRO A 100 -0.07 -6.31 -9.01
C PRO A 100 0.39 -6.50 -7.56
N ILE A 101 0.55 -5.39 -6.85
CA ILE A 101 0.82 -5.34 -5.42
C ILE A 101 -0.35 -5.98 -4.68
N LYS A 102 -0.06 -6.90 -3.76
CA LYS A 102 -1.05 -7.56 -2.91
C LYS A 102 -1.17 -6.84 -1.57
N PRO A 103 -2.36 -6.85 -0.94
CA PRO A 103 -2.58 -6.15 0.33
C PRO A 103 -1.61 -6.54 1.45
N HIS A 104 -1.24 -7.81 1.56
CA HIS A 104 -0.31 -8.28 2.61
C HIS A 104 1.13 -7.81 2.38
N GLU A 105 1.55 -7.55 1.13
CA GLU A 105 2.89 -7.01 0.85
C GLU A 105 3.03 -5.61 1.43
N ILE A 106 1.95 -4.81 1.39
CA ILE A 106 1.89 -3.49 2.02
C ILE A 106 1.97 -3.62 3.55
N VAL A 107 1.24 -4.57 4.14
CA VAL A 107 1.28 -4.82 5.59
C VAL A 107 2.70 -5.21 6.04
N HIS A 108 3.42 -6.04 5.27
CA HIS A 108 4.81 -6.39 5.58
C HIS A 108 5.72 -5.18 5.55
N VAL A 109 5.61 -4.30 4.55
CA VAL A 109 6.41 -3.07 4.46
C VAL A 109 6.14 -2.16 5.66
N VAL A 110 4.88 -1.97 6.04
CA VAL A 110 4.52 -1.18 7.24
C VAL A 110 5.10 -1.82 8.50
N GLY A 111 5.04 -3.14 8.64
CA GLY A 111 5.68 -3.86 9.74
C GLY A 111 7.19 -3.61 9.82
N LEU A 112 7.89 -3.62 8.68
CA LEU A 112 9.31 -3.30 8.61
C LEU A 112 9.60 -1.83 8.99
N LEU A 113 8.77 -0.88 8.55
CA LEU A 113 8.90 0.53 8.93
C LEU A 113 8.69 0.74 10.43
N MET A 114 7.70 0.06 11.02
CA MET A 114 7.47 0.09 12.46
C MET A 114 8.67 -0.50 13.23
N ALA A 115 9.20 -1.63 12.77
CA ALA A 115 10.39 -2.24 13.38
C ALA A 115 11.58 -1.27 13.37
N ARG A 116 11.84 -0.60 12.24
CA ARG A 116 12.88 0.42 12.11
C ARG A 116 12.63 1.64 13.01
N ALA A 117 11.38 2.05 13.18
CA ALA A 117 11.04 3.18 14.05
C ALA A 117 11.27 2.87 15.54
N ILE A 118 11.07 1.61 15.95
CA ILE A 118 11.24 1.15 17.33
C ILE A 118 12.72 0.89 17.65
N ALA A 119 13.45 0.30 16.70
CA ALA A 119 14.89 0.06 16.80
C ALA A 119 15.60 0.76 15.63
N PRO A 120 15.85 2.08 15.74
CA PRO A 120 16.65 2.77 14.75
C PRO A 120 18.09 2.26 14.84
N ASP A 121 18.67 1.87 13.69
CA ASP A 121 20.08 1.50 13.57
C ASP A 121 21.02 2.57 14.14
#